data_AF-A0A935JP04-F1
#
_entry.id   AF-A0A935JP04-F1
#
_cell.length_a   1.000
_cell.length_b   1.000
_cell.length_c   1.000
_cell.angle_alpha   90.00
_cell.angle_beta   90.00
_cell.angle_gamma   90.00
#
_symmetry.space_group_name_H-M   'P 1'
#
loop_
_entity.id
_entity.type
_entity.pdbx_description
1 polymer ?
#
loop_
_entity_poly.entity_id
_entity_poly.type
_entity_poly.pdbx_seq_one_letter_code
_entity_poly.pdbx_strand_id
1 'polypeptide(L)'
;MFAYPVKDLTIARYLAAVAVDFIGIDLDEADFKKLNTLIKQLKEWIEGPKLIGVSAFPIQAAQLDYGLHGFYSDSDLSEFAVEYRIHSLEYYNRQKPEAIDFIIINQAAQADIHIPCLLQSSIKQIPESNPSIAGYLFAPGIEEKTGLFDFEEMDLWIERVRENT
;
A
#
# COMPACT_ATOMS: atom_id res chain seq x y z
N MET A 1 -4.18 -5.32 5.19
CA MET A 1 -4.28 -5.23 3.72
C MET A 1 -3.80 -3.88 3.24
N PHE A 2 -2.94 -3.87 2.22
CA PHE A 2 -2.37 -2.69 1.59
C PHE A 2 -2.67 -2.70 0.09
N ALA A 3 -3.46 -1.75 -0.40
CA ALA A 3 -3.80 -1.63 -1.81
C ALA A 3 -2.90 -0.61 -2.52
N TYR A 4 -2.17 -1.02 -3.55
CA TYR A 4 -1.27 -0.14 -4.32
C TYR A 4 -1.02 -0.67 -5.75
N PRO A 5 -0.98 0.20 -6.79
CA PRO A 5 -1.28 1.63 -6.75
C PRO A 5 -2.78 1.93 -6.84
N VAL A 6 -3.26 2.88 -6.04
CA VAL A 6 -4.62 3.43 -6.16
C VAL A 6 -4.55 4.73 -6.96
N LYS A 7 -5.29 4.78 -8.06
CA LYS A 7 -5.20 5.88 -9.05
C LYS A 7 -6.46 6.72 -9.20
N ASP A 8 -7.57 6.26 -8.64
CA ASP A 8 -8.87 6.93 -8.76
C ASP A 8 -9.70 6.83 -7.47
N LEU A 9 -10.66 7.75 -7.35
CA LEU A 9 -11.50 7.87 -6.17
C LEU A 9 -12.55 6.74 -6.07
N THR A 10 -12.98 6.13 -7.18
CA THR A 10 -13.97 5.05 -7.10
C THR A 10 -13.37 3.84 -6.41
N ILE A 11 -12.20 3.39 -6.87
CA ILE A 11 -11.46 2.29 -6.27
C ILE A 11 -11.13 2.61 -4.81
N ALA A 12 -10.66 3.83 -4.52
CA ALA A 12 -10.35 4.22 -3.15
C ALA A 12 -11.55 4.17 -2.20
N ARG A 13 -12.72 4.64 -2.66
CA ARG A 13 -13.95 4.61 -1.86
C ARG A 13 -14.42 3.18 -1.61
N TYR A 14 -14.33 2.32 -2.62
CA TYR A 14 -14.61 0.91 -2.43
C TYR A 14 -13.66 0.30 -1.40
N LEU A 15 -12.34 0.54 -1.53
CA LEU A 15 -11.31 0.04 -0.61
C LEU A 15 -11.54 0.52 0.83
N ALA A 16 -11.98 1.77 1.01
CA ALA A 16 -12.39 2.30 2.30
C ALA A 16 -13.64 1.61 2.86
N ALA A 17 -14.65 1.37 2.02
CA ALA A 17 -15.88 0.66 2.42
C ALA A 17 -15.60 -0.78 2.85
N VAL A 18 -14.69 -1.47 2.17
CA VAL A 18 -14.23 -2.80 2.57
C VAL A 18 -13.13 -2.75 3.62
N ALA A 19 -12.84 -1.60 4.24
CA ALA A 19 -11.92 -1.43 5.37
C ALA A 19 -10.53 -2.05 5.16
N VAL A 20 -9.84 -1.68 4.07
CA VAL A 20 -8.40 -1.94 3.97
C VAL A 20 -7.62 -1.03 4.94
N ASP A 21 -6.46 -1.48 5.40
CA ASP A 21 -5.64 -0.71 6.35
C ASP A 21 -4.87 0.41 5.67
N PHE A 22 -4.34 0.15 4.46
CA PHE A 22 -3.47 1.08 3.74
C PHE A 22 -3.92 1.27 2.28
N ILE A 23 -3.88 2.53 1.83
CA ILE A 23 -3.99 2.93 0.42
C ILE A 23 -2.68 3.55 -0.01
N GLY A 24 -2.07 2.99 -1.05
CA GLY A 24 -0.79 3.40 -1.60
C GLY A 24 -0.98 4.34 -2.77
N ILE A 25 -0.29 5.47 -2.71
CA ILE A 25 -0.31 6.51 -3.74
C ILE A 25 1.08 6.57 -4.35
N ASP A 26 1.16 6.39 -5.66
CA ASP A 26 2.41 6.53 -6.40
C ASP A 26 2.78 8.02 -6.46
N LEU A 27 3.84 8.41 -5.74
CA LEU A 27 4.32 9.79 -5.69
C LEU A 27 5.32 10.10 -6.81
N ASP A 28 5.77 9.09 -7.55
CA ASP A 28 6.65 9.25 -8.70
C ASP A 28 5.85 9.53 -10.00
N GLU A 29 4.53 9.73 -9.89
CA GLU A 29 3.64 10.10 -10.98
C GLU A 29 4.06 11.44 -11.62
N ALA A 30 4.17 11.45 -12.94
CA ALA A 30 4.72 12.59 -13.68
C ALA A 30 3.80 13.82 -13.65
N ASP A 31 2.49 13.61 -13.46
CA ASP A 31 1.49 14.67 -13.38
C ASP A 31 1.19 15.07 -11.93
N PHE A 32 2.03 15.95 -11.38
CA PHE A 32 1.88 16.49 -10.02
C PHE A 32 0.50 17.12 -9.76
N LYS A 33 -0.15 17.69 -10.78
CA LYS A 33 -1.46 18.32 -10.60
C LYS A 33 -2.53 17.25 -10.38
N LYS A 34 -2.49 16.15 -11.14
CA LYS A 34 -3.37 14.99 -10.92
C LYS A 34 -3.12 14.35 -9.57
N LEU A 35 -1.85 14.14 -9.21
CA LEU A 35 -1.46 13.59 -7.91
C LEU A 35 -2.04 14.42 -6.75
N ASN A 36 -1.81 15.75 -6.76
CA ASN A 36 -2.34 16.65 -5.73
C ASN A 36 -3.87 16.63 -5.67
N THR A 37 -4.52 16.57 -6.83
CA THR A 37 -5.98 16.49 -6.92
C THR A 37 -6.50 15.20 -6.31
N LEU A 38 -5.88 14.06 -6.65
CA LEU A 38 -6.23 12.75 -6.10
C LEU A 38 -6.04 12.74 -4.58
N ILE A 39 -4.87 13.14 -4.07
CA ILE A 39 -4.60 13.15 -2.62
C ILE A 39 -5.63 14.01 -1.88
N LYS A 40 -5.96 15.19 -2.41
CA LYS A 40 -6.99 16.05 -1.83
C LYS A 40 -8.35 15.35 -1.82
N GLN A 41 -8.76 14.75 -2.94
CA GLN A 41 -10.01 14.00 -3.02
C GLN A 41 -10.05 12.83 -2.03
N LEU A 42 -8.96 12.07 -1.90
CA LEU A 42 -8.90 10.98 -0.94
C LEU A 42 -9.12 11.49 0.49
N LYS A 43 -8.41 12.55 0.90
CA LYS A 43 -8.57 13.11 2.24
C LYS A 43 -9.95 13.69 2.52
N GLU A 44 -10.64 14.18 1.50
CA GLU A 44 -11.99 14.76 1.65
C GLU A 44 -13.10 13.71 1.62
N TRP A 45 -12.91 12.59 0.92
CA TRP A 45 -14.00 11.68 0.56
C TRP A 45 -13.86 10.27 1.12
N ILE A 46 -12.70 9.89 1.67
CA ILE A 46 -12.50 8.58 2.29
C ILE A 46 -12.02 8.71 3.74
N GLU A 47 -12.57 7.87 4.60
CA GLU A 47 -12.15 7.68 5.98
C GLU A 47 -11.79 6.21 6.20
N GLY A 48 -10.93 5.92 7.17
CA GLY A 48 -10.49 4.57 7.52
C GLY A 48 -9.05 4.27 7.09
N PRO A 49 -8.78 3.96 5.79
CA PRO A 49 -7.45 3.58 5.35
C PRO A 49 -6.41 4.69 5.56
N LYS A 50 -5.22 4.30 5.99
CA LYS A 50 -4.06 5.17 6.11
C LYS A 50 -3.44 5.37 4.72
N LEU A 51 -3.29 6.62 4.32
CA LEU A 51 -2.64 6.99 3.05
C LEU A 51 -1.12 6.84 3.16
N ILE A 52 -0.54 5.96 2.33
CA ILE A 52 0.89 5.68 2.26
C ILE A 52 1.45 6.20 0.95
N GLY A 53 2.48 7.04 1.02
CA GLY A 53 3.24 7.48 -0.15
C GLY A 53 4.18 6.39 -0.62
N VAL A 54 4.13 6.02 -1.90
CA VAL A 54 5.07 5.07 -2.49
C VAL A 54 5.97 5.83 -3.46
N SER A 55 7.28 5.74 -3.24
CA SER A 55 8.25 6.47 -4.06
C SER A 55 9.63 5.82 -4.00
N ALA A 56 10.33 5.80 -5.13
CA ALA A 56 11.76 5.50 -5.18
C ALA A 56 12.62 6.64 -4.58
N PHE A 57 12.09 7.86 -4.51
CA PHE A 57 12.78 9.08 -4.10
C PHE A 57 11.98 9.93 -3.09
N PRO A 58 11.62 9.39 -1.92
CA PRO A 58 10.72 10.03 -0.96
C PRO A 58 11.25 11.38 -0.47
N ILE A 59 12.57 11.61 -0.41
CA ILE A 59 13.14 12.90 0.03
C ILE A 59 12.72 14.04 -0.91
N GLN A 60 12.58 13.75 -2.20
CA GLN A 60 12.10 14.74 -3.17
C GLN A 60 10.59 14.97 -3.00
N ALA A 61 9.86 13.92 -2.62
CA ALA A 61 8.44 13.99 -2.31
C ALA A 61 8.13 14.60 -0.92
N ALA A 62 9.11 14.66 -0.01
CA ALA A 62 8.98 15.19 1.35
C ALA A 62 8.58 16.67 1.38
N GLN A 63 8.90 17.42 0.32
CA GLN A 63 8.50 18.82 0.17
C GLN A 63 6.99 18.98 -0.08
N LEU A 64 6.31 17.88 -0.36
CA LEU A 64 4.89 17.85 -0.63
C LEU A 64 4.18 17.47 0.67
N ASP A 65 3.74 18.48 1.43
CA ASP A 65 2.93 18.28 2.64
C ASP A 65 1.55 17.73 2.27
N TYR A 66 1.51 16.42 2.06
CA TYR A 66 0.31 15.70 1.67
C TYR A 66 -0.52 15.23 2.86
N GLY A 67 -0.03 15.36 4.09
CA GLY A 67 -0.63 14.71 5.26
C GLY A 67 -0.77 13.20 5.06
N LEU A 68 0.26 12.56 4.49
CA LEU A 68 0.38 11.11 4.40
C LEU A 68 0.74 10.55 5.78
N HIS A 69 0.31 9.32 6.03
CA HIS A 69 0.57 8.64 7.30
C HIS A 69 1.90 7.90 7.31
N GLY A 70 2.43 7.57 6.14
CA GLY A 70 3.66 6.80 6.02
C GLY A 70 4.19 6.72 4.61
N PHE A 71 5.32 6.03 4.47
CA PHE A 71 5.97 5.82 3.19
C PHE A 71 6.36 4.35 3.00
N TYR A 72 6.24 3.89 1.75
CA TYR A 72 6.92 2.72 1.24
C TYR A 72 8.01 3.15 0.27
N SER A 73 9.27 2.85 0.59
CA SER A 73 10.41 3.18 -0.25
C SER A 73 11.59 2.25 0.00
N ASP A 74 12.44 2.08 -1.02
CA ASP A 74 13.75 1.43 -0.90
C ASP A 74 14.87 2.48 -0.72
N SER A 75 14.61 3.47 0.13
CA SER A 75 15.54 4.53 0.52
C SER A 75 15.38 4.85 2.00
N ASP A 76 16.27 5.68 2.55
CA ASP A 76 16.21 6.03 3.97
C ASP A 76 14.97 6.89 4.30
N LEU A 77 14.21 6.45 5.28
CA LEU A 77 13.00 7.12 5.80
C LEU A 77 13.22 7.73 7.20
N SER A 78 14.46 7.73 7.71
CA SER A 78 14.80 8.22 9.06
C SER A 78 14.46 9.70 9.28
N GLU A 79 14.60 10.53 8.23
CA GLU A 79 14.31 11.96 8.28
C GLU A 79 12.80 12.28 8.30
N PHE A 80 11.95 11.30 8.03
CA PHE A 80 10.50 11.49 7.97
C PHE A 80 9.87 11.22 9.33
N ALA A 81 9.20 12.23 9.88
CA ALA A 81 8.36 12.08 11.07
C ALA A 81 7.00 11.48 10.69
N VAL A 82 6.97 10.18 10.38
CA VAL A 82 5.77 9.46 9.93
C VAL A 82 5.36 8.31 10.85
N GLU A 83 4.08 7.94 10.77
CA GLU A 83 3.48 6.83 11.54
C GLU A 83 3.93 5.47 11.01
N TYR A 84 4.09 5.32 9.70
CA TYR A 84 4.43 4.04 9.07
C TYR A 84 5.64 4.13 8.14
N ARG A 85 6.63 3.27 8.36
CA ARG A 85 7.82 3.06 7.53
C ARG A 85 7.79 1.65 6.97
N ILE A 86 7.66 1.56 5.66
CA ILE A 86 7.56 0.30 4.93
C ILE A 86 8.76 0.21 3.98
N HIS A 87 9.45 -0.93 3.96
CA HIS A 87 10.58 -1.17 3.07
C HIS A 87 10.45 -2.52 2.37
N SER A 88 11.14 -2.71 1.24
CA SER A 88 11.30 -4.06 0.70
C SER A 88 12.26 -4.88 1.55
N LEU A 89 12.15 -6.20 1.42
CA LEU A 89 13.12 -7.12 2.01
C LEU A 89 14.54 -6.89 1.49
N GLU A 90 14.69 -6.52 0.22
CA GLU A 90 16.00 -6.24 -0.38
C GLU A 90 16.66 -5.05 0.32
N TYR A 91 15.91 -3.95 0.50
CA TYR A 91 16.41 -2.78 1.20
C TYR A 91 16.77 -3.10 2.65
N TYR A 92 15.89 -3.79 3.38
CA TYR A 92 16.15 -4.19 4.76
C TYR A 92 17.42 -5.04 4.89
N ASN A 93 17.63 -5.99 3.98
CA ASN A 93 18.83 -6.84 4.01
C ASN A 93 20.12 -6.07 3.73
N ARG A 94 20.04 -5.05 2.87
CA ARG A 94 21.21 -4.22 2.51
C ARG A 94 21.56 -3.19 3.58
N GLN A 95 20.56 -2.51 4.14
CA GLN A 95 20.78 -1.32 4.97
C GLN A 95 20.52 -1.55 6.47
N LYS A 96 19.70 -2.55 6.83
CA LYS A 96 19.28 -2.83 8.22
C LYS A 96 18.81 -1.55 8.95
N PRO A 97 17.79 -0.84 8.43
CA PRO A 97 17.28 0.37 9.05
C PRO A 97 16.80 0.09 10.48
N GLU A 98 17.02 1.05 11.38
CA GLU A 98 16.66 0.91 12.80
C GLU A 98 15.14 0.96 13.03
N ALA A 99 14.42 1.77 12.24
CA ALA A 99 12.98 1.99 12.38
C ALA A 99 12.24 1.48 11.14
N ILE A 100 11.48 0.40 11.33
CA ILE A 100 10.68 -0.24 10.29
C ILE A 100 9.43 -0.85 10.91
N ASP A 101 8.27 -0.58 10.29
CA ASP A 101 6.97 -1.08 10.76
C ASP A 101 6.55 -2.32 9.97
N PHE A 102 6.82 -2.34 8.66
CA PHE A 102 6.51 -3.46 7.78
C PHE A 102 7.59 -3.73 6.73
N ILE A 103 7.75 -5.00 6.36
CA ILE A 103 8.55 -5.43 5.21
C ILE A 103 7.64 -5.96 4.10
N ILE A 104 7.84 -5.50 2.87
CA ILE A 104 7.23 -6.13 1.69
C ILE A 104 8.08 -7.33 1.26
N ILE A 105 7.42 -8.48 1.13
CA ILE A 105 8.02 -9.73 0.63
C ILE A 105 7.26 -10.26 -0.58
N ASN A 106 7.94 -11.05 -1.42
CA ASN A 106 7.36 -11.63 -2.64
C ASN A 106 6.99 -13.11 -2.49
N GLN A 107 7.55 -13.78 -1.48
CA GLN A 107 7.33 -15.20 -1.23
C GLN A 107 7.15 -15.43 0.26
N ALA A 108 6.17 -16.26 0.64
CA ALA A 108 5.86 -16.50 2.04
C ALA A 108 7.03 -17.13 2.84
N ALA A 109 7.91 -17.88 2.18
CA ALA A 109 9.14 -18.43 2.76
C ALA A 109 10.14 -17.35 3.25
N GLN A 110 9.95 -16.09 2.86
CA GLN A 110 10.81 -14.97 3.25
C GLN A 110 10.38 -14.34 4.59
N ALA A 111 9.27 -14.78 5.19
CA ALA A 111 8.73 -14.22 6.43
C ALA A 111 9.50 -14.62 7.72
N ASP A 112 10.73 -15.11 7.61
CA ASP A 112 11.58 -15.53 8.74
C ASP A 112 12.27 -14.34 9.44
N ILE A 113 11.54 -13.25 9.63
CA ILE A 113 12.05 -11.98 10.18
C ILE A 113 11.12 -11.55 11.30
N HIS A 114 11.68 -10.96 12.36
CA HIS A 114 10.92 -10.52 13.53
C HIS A 114 10.09 -9.23 13.28
N ILE A 115 10.02 -8.78 12.04
CA ILE A 115 9.30 -7.58 11.60
C ILE A 115 8.06 -8.06 10.83
N PRO A 116 6.88 -7.46 11.04
CA PRO A 116 5.67 -7.79 10.30
C PRO A 116 5.87 -7.75 8.77
N CYS A 117 5.53 -8.85 8.09
CA CYS A 117 5.68 -8.98 6.65
C CYS A 117 4.35 -8.83 5.92
N LEU A 118 4.32 -7.99 4.88
CA LEU A 118 3.23 -7.91 3.92
C LEU A 118 3.63 -8.70 2.66
N LEU A 119 2.87 -9.75 2.34
CA LEU A 119 3.11 -10.55 1.13
C LEU A 119 2.48 -9.87 -0.08
N GLN A 120 3.29 -9.63 -1.10
CA GLN A 120 2.79 -9.18 -2.39
C GLN A 120 1.99 -10.31 -3.05
N SER A 121 0.74 -9.99 -3.42
CA SER A 121 -0.20 -10.95 -3.98
C SER A 121 -1.02 -10.30 -5.09
N SER A 122 -1.43 -11.13 -6.05
CA SER A 122 -2.32 -10.74 -7.14
C SER A 122 -3.75 -11.10 -6.76
N ILE A 123 -4.71 -10.23 -7.05
CA ILE A 123 -6.14 -10.53 -6.83
C ILE A 123 -6.61 -11.77 -7.60
N LYS A 124 -5.89 -12.15 -8.67
CA LYS A 124 -6.16 -13.34 -9.49
C LYS A 124 -5.73 -14.66 -8.84
N GLN A 125 -4.94 -14.59 -7.77
CA GLN A 125 -4.37 -15.75 -7.10
C GLN A 125 -4.58 -15.62 -5.59
N ILE A 126 -5.42 -16.49 -5.05
CA ILE A 126 -5.61 -16.60 -3.61
C ILE A 126 -4.32 -17.16 -2.99
N PRO A 127 -3.64 -16.41 -2.11
CA PRO A 127 -2.46 -16.91 -1.43
C PRO A 127 -2.84 -18.02 -0.44
N GLU A 128 -1.96 -19.00 -0.27
CA GLU A 128 -2.10 -19.99 0.80
C GLU A 128 -2.03 -19.31 2.17
N SER A 129 -2.79 -19.82 3.14
CA SER A 129 -2.72 -19.33 4.52
C SER A 129 -1.32 -19.57 5.09
N ASN A 130 -0.75 -18.52 5.68
CA ASN A 130 0.54 -18.58 6.34
C ASN A 130 0.54 -17.65 7.56
N PRO A 131 0.65 -18.18 8.79
CA PRO A 131 0.53 -17.39 10.01
C PRO A 131 1.70 -16.43 10.25
N SER A 132 2.80 -16.56 9.52
CA SER A 132 3.93 -15.63 9.58
C SER A 132 3.71 -14.37 8.73
N ILE A 133 2.63 -14.31 7.94
CA ILE A 133 2.29 -13.17 7.08
C ILE A 133 1.33 -12.25 7.84
N ALA A 134 1.76 -11.02 8.08
CA ALA A 134 0.97 -10.02 8.81
C ALA A 134 -0.12 -9.38 7.93
N GLY A 135 0.00 -9.49 6.62
CA GLY A 135 -1.00 -9.01 5.67
C GLY A 135 -0.54 -9.10 4.23
N TYR A 136 -1.28 -8.47 3.35
CA TYR A 136 -1.05 -8.56 1.91
C TYR A 136 -0.95 -7.18 1.26
N LEU A 137 0.00 -7.04 0.34
CA LEU A 137 0.09 -5.95 -0.63
C LEU A 137 -0.52 -6.43 -1.96
N PHE A 138 -1.48 -5.71 -2.51
CA PHE A 138 -2.13 -6.08 -3.76
C PHE A 138 -2.42 -4.88 -4.65
N ALA A 139 -2.50 -5.14 -5.96
CA ALA A 139 -2.92 -4.14 -6.93
C ALA A 139 -4.44 -4.20 -7.11
N PRO A 140 -5.20 -3.15 -6.74
CA PRO A 140 -6.66 -3.17 -6.80
C PRO A 140 -7.22 -2.91 -8.20
N GLY A 141 -6.37 -2.57 -9.18
CA GLY A 141 -6.78 -2.18 -10.52
C GLY A 141 -7.12 -0.69 -10.63
N ILE A 142 -7.78 -0.32 -11.74
CA ILE A 142 -8.19 1.06 -12.04
C ILE A 142 -9.56 1.03 -12.70
N GLU A 143 -10.45 1.94 -12.31
CA GLU A 143 -11.69 2.17 -13.04
C GLU A 143 -11.47 3.22 -14.14
N GLU A 144 -11.16 2.79 -15.37
CA GLU A 144 -10.99 3.74 -16.49
C GLU A 144 -12.29 4.44 -16.88
N LYS A 145 -13.44 3.77 -16.67
CA LYS A 145 -14.78 4.31 -16.92
C LYS A 145 -15.71 3.85 -15.81
N THR A 146 -16.43 4.81 -15.23
CA THR A 146 -17.39 4.57 -14.15
C THR A 146 -18.39 3.47 -14.51
N GLY A 147 -18.49 2.46 -13.64
CA GLY A 147 -19.40 1.32 -13.75
C GLY A 147 -18.86 0.16 -14.59
N LEU A 148 -17.59 0.19 -15.04
CA LEU A 148 -16.98 -0.92 -15.79
C LEU A 148 -16.00 -1.75 -14.98
N PHE A 149 -15.60 -1.31 -13.79
CA PHE A 149 -14.72 -2.12 -12.95
C PHE A 149 -15.51 -3.28 -12.34
N ASP A 150 -15.03 -4.49 -12.56
CA ASP A 150 -15.59 -5.70 -11.97
C ASP A 150 -15.02 -5.88 -10.55
N PHE A 151 -15.87 -5.60 -9.55
CA PHE A 151 -15.50 -5.72 -8.15
C PHE A 151 -15.57 -7.16 -7.63
N GLU A 152 -16.20 -8.10 -8.35
CA GLU A 152 -16.42 -9.47 -7.87
C GLU A 152 -15.10 -10.20 -7.62
N GLU A 153 -14.12 -10.05 -8.52
CA GLU A 153 -12.78 -10.66 -8.37
C GLU A 153 -12.06 -10.11 -7.13
N MET A 154 -12.20 -8.81 -6.86
CA MET A 154 -11.59 -8.17 -5.69
C MET A 154 -12.31 -8.56 -4.39
N ASP A 155 -13.65 -8.62 -4.38
CA ASP A 155 -14.45 -9.08 -3.24
C ASP A 155 -14.05 -10.50 -2.84
N LEU A 156 -14.05 -11.42 -3.80
CA LEU A 156 -13.66 -12.81 -3.58
C LEU A 156 -12.25 -12.93 -3.02
N TRP A 157 -11.30 -12.15 -3.55
CA TRP A 157 -9.94 -12.16 -3.03
C TRP A 157 -9.87 -11.61 -1.59
N ILE A 158 -10.53 -10.49 -1.31
CA ILE A 158 -10.54 -9.84 0.01
C ILE A 158 -11.15 -10.76 1.08
N GLU A 159 -12.28 -11.40 0.77
CA GLU A 159 -12.93 -12.36 1.68
C GLU A 159 -11.98 -13.51 2.00
N ARG A 160 -11.31 -14.07 0.98
CA ARG A 160 -10.40 -15.20 1.15
C ARG A 160 -9.15 -14.88 1.94
N VAL A 161 -8.54 -13.72 1.70
CA VAL A 161 -7.36 -13.35 2.49
C VAL A 161 -7.71 -13.04 3.94
N ARG A 162 -8.91 -12.52 4.21
CA ARG A 162 -9.42 -12.30 5.58
C ARG A 162 -9.71 -13.59 6.34
N GLU A 163 -10.16 -14.63 5.65
CA GLU A 163 -10.31 -15.97 6.25
C GLU A 163 -8.94 -16.59 6.62
N ASN A 164 -7.87 -16.16 5.95
CA ASN A 164 -6.53 -16.76 6.03
C ASN A 164 -5.55 -16.06 6.99
N THR A 165 -5.88 -14.85 7.47
CA THR A 165 -5.11 -14.04 8.46
C THR A 165 -5.88 -13.89 9.76
#